data_AF-A0A7Y6YWU4-F1
#
_entry.id   AF-A0A7Y6YWU4-F1
#
_cell.length_a   1.000
_cell.length_b   1.000
_cell.length_c   1.000
_cell.angle_alpha   90.00
_cell.angle_beta   90.00
_cell.angle_gamma   90.00
#
_symmetry.space_group_name_H-M   'P 1'
#
loop_
_entity.id
_entity.type
_entity.pdbx_description
1 polymer ?
#
loop_
_entity_poly.entity_id
_entity_poly.type
_entity_poly.pdbx_seq_one_letter_code
_entity_poly.pdbx_strand_id
1 'polypeptide(L)' 'MGGMFSSPKPPAPLPEPPAPPDPAEAERDERLKNMERRRRGRQGTIQTSWRGLEESSSTATQGKRLLGD' A
#
# COMPACT_ATOMS: atom_id res chain seq x y z
N MET A 1 -21.25 -23.37 65.94
CA MET A 1 -20.48 -22.16 65.57
C MET A 1 -19.60 -22.51 64.38
N GLY A 2 -20.05 -22.22 63.16
CA GLY A 2 -19.27 -22.43 61.93
C GLY A 2 -19.60 -21.29 60.99
N GLY A 3 -18.62 -20.40 60.77
CA GLY A 3 -18.82 -19.11 60.12
C GLY A 3 -19.11 -19.24 58.62
N MET A 4 -20.21 -18.59 58.20
CA MET A 4 -20.62 -18.40 56.81
C MET A 4 -19.96 -17.13 56.25
N PHE A 5 -18.65 -17.13 56.07
CA PHE A 5 -17.96 -16.00 55.42
C PHE A 5 -17.12 -16.51 54.25
N SER A 6 -17.72 -16.46 53.05
CA SER A 6 -17.01 -16.56 51.78
C SER A 6 -16.74 -15.13 51.30
N SER A 7 -15.46 -14.80 51.11
CA SER A 7 -15.07 -13.52 50.54
C SER A 7 -15.47 -13.45 49.06
N PRO A 8 -16.03 -12.32 48.58
CA PRO A 8 -16.40 -12.17 47.18
C PRO A 8 -15.16 -12.24 46.29
N LYS A 9 -15.31 -12.90 45.14
CA LYS A 9 -14.23 -13.07 44.17
C LYS A 9 -13.87 -11.71 43.56
N PRO A 10 -12.58 -11.34 43.47
CA PRO A 10 -12.20 -10.05 42.92
C PRO A 10 -12.62 -9.92 41.45
N PRO A 11 -12.96 -8.70 40.99
CA PRO A 11 -13.30 -8.44 39.60
C PRO A 11 -12.11 -8.73 38.68
N ALA A 12 -12.42 -9.17 37.46
CA ALA A 12 -11.40 -9.47 36.47
C ALA A 12 -10.58 -8.22 36.11
N PRO A 13 -9.26 -8.36 35.86
CA PRO A 13 -8.43 -7.25 35.43
C PRO A 13 -8.90 -6.70 34.08
N LEU A 14 -8.76 -5.39 33.90
CA LEU A 14 -9.09 -4.70 32.65
C LEU A 14 -8.18 -5.20 31.51
N PRO A 15 -8.68 -5.22 30.26
CA PRO A 15 -7.86 -5.59 29.11
C PRO A 15 -6.71 -4.59 28.92
N GLU A 16 -5.55 -5.11 28.54
CA GLU A 16 -4.37 -4.30 28.26
C GLU A 16 -4.60 -3.37 27.06
N PRO A 17 -4.03 -2.15 27.09
CA PRO A 17 -4.14 -1.22 25.97
C PRO A 17 -3.44 -1.78 24.71
N PRO A 18 -3.91 -1.42 23.50
CA PRO A 18 -3.28 -1.85 22.26
C PRO A 18 -1.84 -1.34 22.18
N ALA A 19 -0.94 -2.19 21.68
CA ALA A 19 0.46 -1.84 21.50
C ALA A 19 0.61 -0.64 20.54
N PRO A 20 1.57 0.26 20.79
CA PRO A 20 1.86 1.35 19.86
C PRO A 20 2.32 0.79 18.50
N PRO A 21 1.99 1.47 17.38
CA PRO A 21 2.42 1.04 16.05
C PRO A 21 3.95 1.03 15.97
N ASP A 22 4.51 0.00 15.34
CA ASP A 22 5.95 -0.15 15.19
C ASP A 22 6.49 0.99 14.30
N PRO A 23 7.44 1.82 14.79
CA PRO A 23 8.03 2.89 13.98
C PRO A 23 8.64 2.38 12.67
N ALA A 24 9.10 1.12 12.62
CA ALA A 24 9.64 0.52 11.41
C ALA A 24 8.59 0.35 10.29
N GLU A 25 7.31 0.21 10.62
CA GLU A 25 6.23 0.10 9.64
C GLU A 25 5.87 1.46 9.05
N ALA A 26 5.85 2.51 9.89
CA ALA A 26 5.60 3.87 9.44
C ALA A 26 6.65 4.36 8.41
N GLU A 27 7.94 4.08 8.66
CA GLU A 27 9.03 4.43 7.74
C GLU A 27 8.92 3.68 6.40
N ARG A 28 8.50 2.41 6.43
CA ARG A 28 8.27 1.60 5.23
C ARG A 28 7.13 2.18 4.39
N ASP A 29 6.04 2.55 5.02
CA ASP A 29 4.87 3.13 4.35
C ASP A 29 5.20 4.48 3.71
N GLU A 30 5.94 5.34 4.40
CA GLU A 30 6.40 6.61 3.86
C GLU A 30 7.31 6.42 2.64
N ARG A 31 8.21 5.43 2.69
CA ARG A 31 9.07 5.07 1.55
C ARG A 31 8.23 4.61 0.35
N LEU A 32 7.25 3.74 0.56
CA LEU A 32 6.36 3.25 -0.50
C LEU A 32 5.58 4.40 -1.15
N LYS A 33 4.94 5.25 -0.34
CA LYS A 33 4.20 6.44 -0.81
C LYS A 33 5.07 7.39 -1.64
N ASN A 34 6.32 7.60 -1.22
CA ASN A 34 7.27 8.43 -1.97
C ASN A 34 7.67 7.80 -3.31
N MET A 35 7.84 6.48 -3.38
CA MET A 35 8.10 5.78 -4.64
C MET A 35 6.91 5.85 -5.60
N GLU A 36 5.68 5.68 -5.11
CA GLU A 36 4.47 5.78 -5.94
C GLU A 36 4.31 7.17 -6.56
N ARG A 37 4.52 8.23 -5.76
CA ARG A 37 4.47 9.61 -6.26
C ARG A 37 5.48 9.83 -7.39
N ARG A 38 6.70 9.33 -7.25
CA ARG A 38 7.75 9.41 -8.29
C ARG A 38 7.38 8.61 -9.54
N ARG A 39 6.83 7.40 -9.37
CA ARG A 39 6.40 6.55 -10.49
C ARG A 39 5.31 7.23 -11.32
N ARG A 40 4.31 7.83 -10.68
CA ARG A 40 3.20 8.52 -11.37
C ARG A 40 3.70 9.65 -12.29
N GLY A 41 4.62 10.49 -11.81
CA GLY A 41 5.20 11.56 -12.62
C GLY A 41 6.03 11.03 -13.80
N ARG A 42 6.82 9.97 -13.57
CA ARG A 42 7.65 9.36 -14.61
C ARG A 42 6.84 8.77 -15.76
N GLN A 43 5.69 8.15 -15.48
CA GLN A 43 4.85 7.56 -16.53
C GLN A 43 4.40 8.60 -17.56
N GLY A 44 3.95 9.77 -17.11
CA GLY A 44 3.58 10.87 -18.01
C GLY A 44 4.78 11.38 -18.82
N THR A 45 5.94 11.59 -18.17
CA THR A 45 7.16 12.01 -18.87
C THR A 45 7.64 10.99 -19.90
N ILE A 46 7.56 9.69 -19.60
CA ILE A 46 7.93 8.62 -20.53
C ILE A 46 6.99 8.66 -21.73
N GLN A 47 5.67 8.72 -21.53
CA GLN A 47 4.69 8.77 -22.61
C GLN A 47 4.89 9.97 -23.56
N THR A 48 5.24 11.15 -23.03
CA THR A 48 5.48 12.35 -23.86
C THR A 48 6.90 12.45 -24.39
N SER A 49 7.82 11.56 -23.98
CA SER A 49 9.19 11.57 -24.48
C SER A 49 9.25 11.04 -25.90
N TRP A 50 10.30 11.44 -26.64
CA TRP A 50 10.58 10.93 -27.98
C TRP A 50 10.53 9.40 -28.05
N ARG A 51 11.17 8.74 -27.08
CA ARG A 51 11.22 7.28 -27.00
C ARG A 51 9.86 6.65 -26.71
N GLY A 52 9.06 7.27 -25.84
CA GLY A 52 7.69 6.79 -25.57
C GLY A 52 6.76 6.91 -26.77
N LEU A 53 6.94 7.96 -27.58
CA LEU A 53 6.21 8.13 -28.84
C LEU A 53 6.56 7.04 -29.86
N GLU A 54 7.84 6.67 -30.00
CA GLU A 54 8.28 5.55 -30.86
C GLU A 54 7.72 4.20 -30.39
N GLU A 55 7.73 3.93 -29.08
CA GLU A 55 7.18 2.70 -28.51
C GLU A 55 5.65 2.63 -28.69
N SER A 56 4.96 3.77 -28.57
CA SER A 56 3.52 3.85 -28.83
C SER A 56 3.16 3.62 -30.30
N SER A 57 3.98 4.12 -31.24
CA SER A 57 3.72 3.99 -32.68
C SER A 57 3.98 2.56 -33.18
N SER A 58 5.06 1.93 -32.70
CA SER A 58 5.39 0.53 -33.00
C SER A 58 4.36 -0.46 -32.47
N THR A 59 3.78 -0.21 -31.29
CA THR A 59 2.68 -1.03 -30.76
C THR A 59 1.39 -0.85 -31.58
N ALA A 60 1.11 0.38 -32.04
CA ALA A 60 -0.09 0.69 -32.80
C ALA A 60 -0.13 0.04 -34.21
N THR A 61 1.03 -0.30 -34.78
CA THR A 61 1.14 -0.89 -36.12
C THR A 61 1.09 -2.42 -36.12
N GLN A 62 1.39 -3.10 -35.00
CA GLN A 62 1.40 -4.56 -34.92
C GLN A 62 0.04 -5.23 -35.17
N GLY A 63 -1.08 -4.50 -35.03
CA GLY A 63 -2.43 -5.03 -35.24
C GLY A 63 -3.16 -4.51 -36.49
N LYS A 64 -2.53 -3.62 -37.28
CA LYS A 64 -3.19 -2.98 -38.42
C LYS A 64 -2.56 -3.48 -39.72
N ARG A 65 -3.36 -4.12 -40.57
CA ARG A 65 -2.98 -4.37 -41.97
C ARG A 65 -3.06 -3.06 -42.75
N LEU A 66 -2.06 -2.80 -43.57
CA LEU A 66 -2.04 -1.59 -44.39
C LEU A 66 -3.08 -1.73 -45.50
N LEU A 67 -3.74 -0.63 -45.84
CA LEU A 67 -4.70 -0.62 -46.93
C LEU A 67 -3.93 -0.82 -48.24
N GLY A 68 -4.02 -2.01 -48.83
CA GLY A 68 -3.32 -2.38 -50.06
C GLY A 68 -2.57 -3.71 -50.02
N ASP A 69 -2.46 -4.36 -48.85
CA ASP A 69 -2.11 -5.79 -48.72
C ASP A 69 -3.33 -6.71 -48.91
#